data_AF-A0A6G3D1I8-F1
#
_entry.id   AF-A0A6G3D1I8-F1
#
_cell.length_a   1.000
_cell.length_b   1.000
_cell.length_c   1.000
_cell.angle_alpha   90.00
_cell.angle_beta   90.00
_cell.angle_gamma   90.00
#
_symmetry.space_group_name_H-M   'P 1'
#
loop_
_entity.id
_entity.type
_entity.pdbx_description
1 polymer ?
#
loop_
_entity_poly.entity_id
_entity_poly.type
_entity_poly.pdbx_seq_one_letter_code
_entity_poly.pdbx_strand_id
1 'polypeptide(L)'
;DLVRQAERVRQPAAGGVTTSGLPRRVPRANLVPGTAQQQSHQSGPAVSRAPDDVRGRLTNLRRGIAQGRQAGTNQTGSYPRPTHQQER
;
A
#
# COMPACT_ATOMS: atom_id res chain seq x y z
N ASP A 1 18.90 -8.61 -27.61
CA ASP A 1 18.75 -7.16 -27.92
C ASP A 1 17.90 -6.33 -26.95
N LEU A 2 16.96 -6.90 -26.17
CA LEU A 2 16.15 -6.15 -25.20
C LEU A 2 16.96 -5.54 -24.02
N VAL A 3 18.03 -6.22 -23.60
CA VAL A 3 18.87 -5.79 -22.46
C VAL A 3 19.57 -4.45 -22.75
N ARG A 4 20.01 -4.22 -24.00
CA ARG A 4 20.67 -2.95 -24.39
C ARG A 4 19.71 -1.77 -24.47
N GLN A 5 18.41 -2.00 -24.66
CA GLN A 5 17.41 -0.93 -24.71
C GLN A 5 17.08 -0.39 -23.30
N ALA A 6 17.14 -1.24 -22.27
CA ALA A 6 16.93 -0.84 -20.88
C ALA A 6 18.08 0.05 -20.33
N GLU A 7 19.32 -0.16 -20.77
CA GLU A 7 20.47 0.64 -20.30
C GLU A 7 20.42 2.11 -20.75
N ARG A 8 19.86 2.41 -21.94
CA ARG A 8 19.75 3.80 -22.43
C ARG A 8 18.77 4.67 -21.64
N VAL A 9 17.91 4.06 -20.82
CA VAL A 9 16.98 4.77 -19.93
C VAL A 9 17.69 5.34 -18.69
N ARG A 10 18.91 4.88 -18.39
CA ARG A 10 19.66 5.29 -17.20
C ARG A 10 20.30 6.68 -17.32
N GLN A 11 20.42 7.21 -18.54
CA GLN A 11 20.86 8.57 -18.82
C GLN A 11 19.92 9.23 -19.84
N PRO A 12 18.76 9.77 -19.40
CA PRO A 12 17.87 10.48 -20.31
C PRO A 12 18.60 11.70 -20.87
N ALA A 13 18.68 11.83 -22.20
CA ALA A 13 19.24 12.99 -22.86
C ALA A 13 18.52 14.26 -22.36
N ALA A 14 19.27 15.26 -21.87
CA ALA A 14 18.71 16.51 -21.37
C ALA A 14 18.28 17.39 -22.56
N GLY A 15 17.03 17.84 -22.58
CA GLY A 15 16.46 18.69 -23.63
C GLY A 15 16.85 20.16 -23.50
N GLY A 16 18.08 20.44 -23.06
CA GLY A 16 18.57 21.76 -22.64
C GLY A 16 18.53 21.98 -21.13
N VAL A 17 18.69 23.23 -20.68
CA VAL A 17 18.65 23.64 -19.25
C VAL A 17 17.51 24.62 -18.98
N THR A 18 16.94 24.60 -17.77
CA THR A 18 15.94 25.58 -17.32
C THR A 18 16.61 26.92 -17.03
N THR A 19 15.83 27.98 -16.85
CA THR A 19 16.32 29.31 -16.44
C THR A 19 17.07 29.29 -15.11
N SER A 20 16.80 28.31 -14.26
CA SER A 20 17.50 28.05 -12.99
C SER A 20 18.76 27.15 -13.14
N GLY A 21 19.14 26.76 -14.35
CA GLY A 21 20.32 25.95 -14.64
C GLY A 21 20.16 24.43 -14.48
N LEU A 22 18.93 23.94 -14.21
CA LEU A 22 18.68 22.50 -14.06
C LEU A 22 18.47 21.83 -15.43
N PRO A 23 18.94 20.58 -15.63
CA PRO A 23 18.67 19.84 -16.87
C PRO A 23 17.17 19.69 -17.16
N ARG A 24 16.74 20.10 -18.35
CA ARG A 24 15.36 19.93 -18.83
C ARG A 24 15.11 18.47 -19.16
N ARG A 25 14.03 17.93 -18.62
CA ARG A 25 13.54 16.59 -18.95
C ARG A 25 13.00 16.58 -20.38
N VAL A 26 13.32 15.55 -21.15
CA VAL A 26 12.68 15.29 -22.45
C VAL A 26 11.38 14.51 -22.21
N PRO A 27 10.22 15.02 -22.63
CA PRO A 27 8.97 14.28 -22.53
C PRO A 27 9.07 12.92 -23.23
N ARG A 28 8.57 11.87 -22.59
CA ARG A 28 8.54 10.49 -23.13
C ARG A 28 9.92 9.83 -23.35
N ALA A 29 11.02 10.40 -22.84
CA ALA A 29 12.37 9.81 -23.00
C ALA A 29 12.51 8.37 -22.45
N ASN A 30 11.70 8.02 -21.45
CA ASN A 30 11.69 6.69 -20.84
C ASN A 30 10.47 5.86 -21.30
N LEU A 31 9.76 6.30 -22.33
CA LEU A 31 8.59 5.58 -22.84
C LEU A 31 9.07 4.40 -23.68
N VAL A 32 9.04 3.22 -23.09
CA VAL A 32 9.25 1.95 -23.80
C VAL A 32 7.87 1.42 -24.20
N PRO A 33 7.55 1.32 -25.51
CA PRO A 33 6.32 0.66 -25.95
C PRO A 33 6.26 -0.77 -25.38
N GLY A 34 5.18 -1.11 -24.69
CA GLY A 34 4.94 -2.48 -24.17
C GLY A 34 5.26 -2.74 -22.70
N THR A 35 5.80 -1.79 -21.92
CA THR A 35 6.10 -2.01 -20.48
C THR A 35 4.94 -1.70 -19.53
N ALA A 36 3.79 -1.28 -20.04
CA ALA A 36 2.54 -1.16 -19.28
C ALA A 36 1.68 -2.42 -19.38
N GLN A 37 2.28 -3.61 -19.33
CA GLN A 37 1.51 -4.76 -18.86
C GLN A 37 1.44 -4.62 -17.35
N GLN A 38 0.28 -4.19 -16.86
CA GLN A 38 -0.11 -4.34 -15.47
C GLN A 38 0.04 -5.83 -15.16
N GLN A 39 1.20 -6.21 -14.61
CA GLN A 39 1.54 -7.59 -14.31
C GLN A 39 0.43 -8.13 -13.41
N SER A 40 -0.50 -8.87 -13.97
CA SER A 40 -1.46 -9.70 -13.23
C SER A 40 -0.75 -10.95 -12.74
N HIS A 41 0.39 -10.77 -12.06
CA HIS A 41 1.01 -11.83 -11.27
C HIS A 41 0.42 -11.72 -9.86
N GLN A 42 -0.90 -11.86 -9.74
CA GLN A 42 -1.51 -12.14 -8.45
C GLN A 42 -1.66 -13.65 -8.36
N SER A 43 -0.59 -14.31 -7.92
CA SER A 43 -0.67 -15.66 -7.40
C SER A 43 -1.49 -15.60 -6.10
N GLY A 44 -2.81 -15.78 -6.23
CA GLY A 44 -3.76 -15.76 -5.12
C GLY A 44 -5.18 -15.49 -5.60
N PRO A 45 -6.21 -15.74 -4.78
CA PRO A 45 -7.59 -15.44 -5.13
C PRO A 45 -7.73 -13.97 -5.53
N ALA A 46 -8.19 -13.72 -6.75
CA ALA A 46 -8.43 -12.37 -7.23
C ALA A 46 -9.56 -11.76 -6.41
N VAL A 47 -9.24 -10.73 -5.61
CA VAL A 47 -10.25 -9.97 -4.87
C VAL A 47 -10.62 -8.74 -5.67
N SER A 48 -11.93 -8.51 -5.84
CA SER A 48 -12.43 -7.29 -6.46
C SER A 48 -11.93 -6.05 -5.71
N ARG A 49 -11.60 -5.01 -6.48
CA ARG A 49 -11.19 -3.69 -6.00
C ARG A 49 -12.28 -2.63 -6.23
N ALA A 50 -13.48 -3.04 -6.62
CA ALA A 50 -14.60 -2.13 -6.75
C ALA A 50 -14.92 -1.50 -5.37
N PRO A 51 -15.29 -0.21 -5.31
CA PRO A 51 -15.53 0.48 -4.04
C PRO A 51 -16.54 -0.23 -3.13
N ASP A 52 -17.64 -0.72 -3.71
CA ASP A 52 -18.71 -1.40 -2.96
C ASP A 52 -18.25 -2.74 -2.36
N ASP A 53 -17.48 -3.52 -3.10
CA ASP A 53 -16.93 -4.80 -2.63
C ASP A 53 -15.94 -4.62 -1.48
N VAL A 54 -15.08 -3.59 -1.58
CA VAL A 54 -14.13 -3.24 -0.52
C VAL A 54 -14.89 -2.79 0.73
N ARG A 55 -15.92 -1.96 0.57
CA ARG A 55 -16.77 -1.50 1.67
C ARG A 55 -17.41 -2.68 2.40
N GLY A 56 -18.06 -3.58 1.67
CA GLY A 56 -18.70 -4.77 2.23
C GLY A 56 -17.70 -5.65 3.00
N ARG A 57 -16.51 -5.88 2.44
CA ARG A 57 -15.45 -6.66 3.09
C ARG A 57 -14.96 -6.01 4.39
N LEU A 58 -14.72 -4.70 4.40
CA LEU A 58 -14.28 -3.97 5.59
C LEU A 58 -15.35 -3.95 6.69
N THR A 59 -16.63 -3.80 6.32
CA THR A 59 -17.73 -3.88 7.28
C THR A 59 -17.82 -5.23 7.95
N ASN A 60 -17.72 -6.32 7.18
CA ASN A 60 -17.72 -7.68 7.72
C ASN A 60 -16.51 -7.94 8.63
N LEU A 61 -15.32 -7.51 8.22
CA LEU A 61 -14.10 -7.61 9.02
C LEU A 61 -14.25 -6.88 10.37
N ARG A 62 -14.73 -5.62 10.34
CA ARG A 62 -14.95 -4.83 11.56
C ARG A 62 -15.94 -5.52 12.50
N ARG A 63 -17.06 -6.03 11.96
CA ARG A 63 -18.05 -6.77 12.75
C ARG A 63 -17.44 -7.99 13.42
N GLY A 64 -16.70 -8.81 12.67
CA GLY A 64 -16.03 -10.00 13.21
C GLY A 64 -14.99 -9.67 14.30
N ILE A 65 -14.19 -8.62 14.11
CA ILE A 65 -13.24 -8.15 15.13
C ILE A 65 -13.97 -7.70 16.40
N ALA A 66 -15.06 -6.94 16.26
CA ALA A 66 -15.85 -6.49 17.40
C ALA A 66 -16.44 -7.67 18.18
N GLN A 67 -17.01 -8.66 17.47
CA GLN A 67 -17.53 -9.88 18.06
C GLN A 67 -16.43 -10.67 18.79
N GLY A 68 -15.26 -10.83 18.16
CA GLY A 68 -14.11 -11.51 18.78
C GLY A 68 -13.63 -10.82 20.05
N ARG A 69 -13.61 -9.48 20.08
CA ARG A 69 -13.27 -8.70 21.28
C ARG A 69 -14.31 -8.90 22.38
N GLN A 70 -15.61 -8.81 22.06
CA GLN A 70 -16.69 -9.02 23.03
C GLN A 70 -16.66 -10.43 23.62
N ALA A 71 -16.41 -11.45 22.79
CA ALA A 71 -16.27 -12.84 23.24
C ALA A 71 -15.07 -13.01 24.19
N GLY A 72 -13.92 -12.41 23.89
CA GLY A 72 -12.73 -12.44 24.75
C GLY A 72 -12.86 -11.63 26.04
N THR A 73 -13.62 -10.52 26.03
CA THR A 73 -13.91 -9.73 27.24
C THR A 73 -14.77 -10.51 28.24
N ASN A 74 -15.66 -11.40 27.79
CA ASN A 74 -16.42 -12.27 28.68
C ASN A 74 -15.58 -13.44 29.27
N GLN A 75 -14.42 -13.77 28.69
CA GLN A 75 -13.54 -14.85 29.17
C GLN A 75 -12.33 -14.37 30.00
N THR A 76 -11.90 -13.11 29.84
CA THR A 76 -10.77 -12.59 30.63
C THR A 76 -11.32 -11.94 31.89
N GLY A 77 -11.19 -12.64 33.01
CA GLY A 77 -11.78 -12.35 34.31
C GLY A 77 -11.69 -10.87 34.73
N SER A 78 -12.76 -10.44 35.38
CA SER A 78 -12.80 -9.28 36.25
C SER A 78 -11.66 -9.36 37.28
N TYR A 79 -10.50 -8.77 36.98
CA TYR A 79 -9.46 -8.52 37.96
C TYR A 79 -9.86 -7.27 38.77
N PRO A 80 -10.14 -7.39 40.08
CA PRO A 80 -10.38 -6.22 40.92
C PRO A 80 -9.07 -5.45 41.05
N ARG A 81 -9.11 -4.14 40.76
CA ARG A 81 -7.98 -3.23 40.98
C ARG A 81 -7.66 -3.20 42.48
N PRO A 82 -6.44 -3.55 42.94
CA PRO A 82 -6.10 -3.37 44.34
C PRO A 82 -5.87 -1.89 44.61
N THR A 83 -6.78 -1.27 45.35
CA THR A 83 -6.61 0.07 45.91
C THR A 83 -5.67 -0.02 47.11
N HIS A 84 -4.36 0.11 46.88
CA HIS A 84 -3.43 0.31 47.98
C HIS A 84 -3.52 1.77 48.44
N GLN A 85 -4.28 2.04 49.50
CA GLN A 85 -4.11 3.26 50.30
C GLN A 85 -2.81 3.12 51.10
N GLN A 86 -1.80 3.90 50.74
CA GLN A 86 -0.60 4.07 51.56
C GLN A 86 -0.96 4.99 52.72
N GLU A 87 -1.16 4.40 53.90
CA GLU A 87 -1.14 5.15 55.15
C GLU A 87 0.29 5.60 55.49
N ARG A 88 0.31 6.71 56.22
CA ARG A 88 1.39 7.68 56.40
C ARG A 88 2.35 7.29 57.53
#